data_AF-A0A1W1E902-F1
#
_entry.id   AF-A0A1W1E902-F1
#
_cell.length_a   1.000
_cell.length_b   1.000
_cell.length_c   1.000
_cell.angle_alpha   90.00
_cell.angle_beta   90.00
_cell.angle_gamma   90.00
#
_symmetry.space_group_name_H-M   'P 1'
#
loop_
_entity.id
_entity.type
_entity.pdbx_description
1 polymer ?
#
loop_
_entity_poly.entity_id
_entity_poly.type
_entity_poly.pdbx_seq_one_letter_code
_entity_poly.pdbx_strand_id
1 'polypeptide(L)'
;MNSQNILRITLFISVLAFNPAVAQTLTQRTLGALALQKQHRLGAQIAKHLEAKGLEADAAKTIGESFLQKNHTQTGVMVTNIVHHNIATQEDVIAYLSDEALFRRSTDLSDYDTLVRMVTQIHQDKLSKEMLARLQKVAQQNSMIAV
;
A
#
# COMPACT_ATOMS: atom_id res chain seq x y z
N MET A 1 -36.30 6.11 27.47
CA MET A 1 -35.05 6.72 26.93
C MET A 1 -34.68 7.90 27.80
N ASN A 2 -33.51 7.89 28.41
CA ASN A 2 -33.13 8.81 29.49
C ASN A 2 -32.65 10.16 28.90
N SER A 3 -33.37 11.25 29.16
CA SER A 3 -33.17 12.60 28.56
C SER A 3 -31.77 13.19 28.78
N GLN A 4 -31.02 12.67 29.76
CA GLN A 4 -29.64 13.05 30.05
C GLN A 4 -28.66 12.67 28.93
N ASN A 5 -28.94 11.60 28.18
CA ASN A 5 -28.10 11.16 27.07
C ASN A 5 -28.27 12.06 25.83
N ILE A 6 -29.49 12.56 25.62
CA ILE A 6 -29.81 13.45 24.49
C ILE A 6 -29.09 14.79 24.65
N LEU A 7 -29.12 15.37 25.86
CA LEU A 7 -28.41 16.63 26.17
C LEU A 7 -26.89 16.54 25.94
N ARG A 8 -26.26 15.43 26.30
CA ARG A 8 -24.82 15.22 26.10
C ARG A 8 -24.43 15.13 24.63
N ILE A 9 -25.23 14.46 23.81
CA ILE A 9 -24.99 14.33 22.36
C ILE A 9 -25.11 15.70 21.67
N THR A 10 -26.14 16.47 21.99
CA THR A 10 -26.35 17.80 21.40
C THR A 10 -25.22 18.77 21.76
N LEU A 11 -24.73 18.76 23.01
CA LEU A 11 -23.63 19.62 23.45
C LEU A 11 -22.32 19.29 22.70
N PHE A 12 -22.08 18.00 22.44
CA PHE A 12 -20.89 17.55 21.71
C PHE A 12 -20.92 17.98 20.24
N ILE A 13 -22.09 17.90 19.59
CA ILE A 13 -22.29 18.34 18.21
C ILE A 13 -22.08 19.86 18.09
N SER A 14 -22.54 20.65 19.07
CA SER A 14 -22.32 22.11 19.04
C SER A 14 -20.84 22.49 19.14
N VAL A 15 -20.03 21.80 19.94
CA VAL A 15 -18.60 22.10 20.06
C VAL A 15 -17.84 21.80 18.75
N LEU A 16 -18.22 20.73 18.05
CA LEU A 16 -17.65 20.38 16.74
C LEU A 16 -18.04 21.37 15.63
N ALA A 17 -19.27 21.90 15.68
CA ALA A 17 -19.74 22.89 14.70
C ALA A 17 -19.13 24.29 14.90
N PHE A 18 -18.83 24.68 16.14
CA PHE A 18 -18.35 26.02 16.47
C PHE A 18 -16.82 26.18 16.46
N ASN A 19 -16.04 25.11 16.32
CA ASN A 19 -14.59 25.19 16.34
C ASN A 19 -13.94 24.39 15.18
N PRO A 20 -13.98 24.93 13.95
CA PRO A 20 -13.40 24.27 12.78
C PRO A 20 -11.90 24.01 12.93
N ALA A 21 -11.18 24.77 13.76
CA ALA A 21 -9.77 24.53 14.05
C ALA A 21 -9.53 23.19 14.80
N VAL A 22 -10.44 22.81 15.71
CA VAL A 22 -10.40 21.54 16.45
C VAL A 22 -10.76 20.37 15.53
N ALA A 23 -11.76 20.55 14.67
CA ALA A 23 -12.11 19.58 13.64
C ALA A 23 -10.95 19.35 12.65
N GLN A 24 -10.26 20.42 12.23
CA GLN A 24 -9.08 20.34 11.38
C GLN A 24 -7.90 19.62 12.05
N THR A 25 -7.64 19.87 13.35
CA THR A 25 -6.57 19.17 14.08
C THR A 25 -6.87 17.68 14.30
N LEU A 26 -8.13 17.33 14.58
CA LEU A 26 -8.57 15.93 14.67
C LEU A 26 -8.45 15.22 13.32
N THR A 27 -8.85 15.88 12.23
CA THR A 27 -8.79 15.34 10.87
C THR A 27 -7.34 15.17 10.41
N GLN A 28 -6.45 16.14 10.66
CA GLN A 28 -5.03 16.02 10.34
C GLN A 28 -4.32 14.94 11.17
N ARG A 29 -4.61 14.83 12.47
CA ARG A 29 -4.04 13.75 13.31
C ARG A 29 -4.53 12.37 12.92
N THR A 30 -5.81 12.21 12.59
CA THR A 30 -6.37 10.92 12.15
C THR A 30 -5.89 10.54 10.76
N LEU A 31 -5.82 11.48 9.81
CA LEU A 31 -5.28 11.23 8.48
C LEU A 31 -3.77 10.93 8.51
N GLY A 32 -2.99 11.63 9.34
CA GLY A 32 -1.58 11.34 9.55
C GLY A 32 -1.33 9.96 10.17
N ALA A 33 -2.13 9.57 11.17
CA ALA A 33 -2.08 8.24 11.77
C ALA A 33 -2.52 7.14 10.78
N LEU A 34 -3.55 7.38 9.96
CA LEU A 34 -4.00 6.47 8.89
C LEU A 34 -2.95 6.30 7.78
N ALA A 35 -2.22 7.36 7.43
CA ALA A 35 -1.13 7.31 6.47
C ALA A 35 0.04 6.47 7.00
N LEU A 36 0.46 6.69 8.25
CA LEU A 36 1.46 5.85 8.94
C LEU A 36 0.99 4.39 9.08
N GLN A 37 -0.30 4.16 9.36
CA GLN A 37 -0.87 2.81 9.48
C GLN A 37 -0.94 2.06 8.13
N LYS A 38 -1.11 2.78 7.01
CA LYS A 38 -0.96 2.20 5.65
C LYS A 38 0.50 1.96 5.28
N GLN A 39 1.41 2.84 5.70
CA GLN A 39 2.85 2.73 5.49
C GLN A 39 3.42 1.42 6.10
N HIS A 40 3.03 1.10 7.34
CA HIS A 40 3.40 -0.15 7.99
C HIS A 40 2.76 -1.40 7.38
N ARG A 41 1.68 -1.26 6.59
CA ARG A 41 0.90 -2.40 6.13
C ARG A 41 1.60 -3.22 5.04
N LEU A 42 2.24 -2.58 4.06
CA LEU A 42 2.90 -3.31 2.98
C LEU A 42 4.19 -3.99 3.44
N GLY A 43 5.03 -3.28 4.22
CA GLY A 43 6.23 -3.88 4.81
C GLY A 43 5.91 -5.03 5.77
N ALA A 44 4.87 -4.89 6.58
CA ALA A 44 4.38 -5.97 7.43
C ALA A 44 3.78 -7.14 6.64
N GLN A 45 3.12 -6.88 5.50
CA GLN A 45 2.62 -7.93 4.61
C GLN A 45 3.77 -8.72 3.98
N ILE A 46 4.83 -8.02 3.53
CA ILE A 46 6.06 -8.66 3.04
C ILE A 46 6.71 -9.48 4.16
N ALA A 47 6.89 -8.90 5.35
CA ALA A 47 7.46 -9.60 6.50
C ALA A 47 6.66 -10.85 6.85
N LYS A 48 5.33 -10.76 6.92
CA LYS A 48 4.46 -11.91 7.20
C LYS A 48 4.54 -12.98 6.11
N HIS A 49 4.67 -12.58 4.86
CA HIS A 49 4.82 -13.51 3.76
C HIS A 49 6.19 -14.21 3.79
N LEU A 50 7.26 -13.51 4.16
CA LEU A 50 8.60 -14.09 4.39
C LEU A 50 8.62 -15.04 5.60
N GLU A 51 7.93 -14.67 6.69
CA GLU A 51 7.75 -15.52 7.87
C GLU A 51 7.02 -16.83 7.49
N ALA A 52 5.95 -16.74 6.69
CA ALA A 52 5.24 -17.91 6.16
C ALA A 52 6.12 -18.80 5.25
N LYS A 53 7.18 -18.24 4.65
CA LYS A 53 8.19 -18.98 3.88
C LYS A 53 9.30 -19.59 4.75
N GLY A 54 9.20 -19.48 6.08
CA GLY A 54 10.11 -20.09 7.04
C GLY A 54 11.25 -19.17 7.50
N LEU A 55 11.20 -17.87 7.18
CA LEU A 55 12.16 -16.91 7.70
C LEU A 55 11.80 -16.55 9.15
N GLU A 56 12.82 -16.34 9.99
CA GLU A 56 12.61 -15.90 11.37
C GLU A 56 11.87 -14.56 11.41
N ALA A 57 10.90 -14.41 12.31
CA ALA A 57 10.03 -13.23 12.39
C ALA A 57 10.81 -11.90 12.48
N ASP A 58 11.87 -11.84 13.29
CA ASP A 58 12.68 -10.63 13.46
C ASP A 58 13.49 -10.30 12.20
N ALA A 59 14.03 -11.32 11.53
CA ALA A 59 14.70 -11.17 10.24
C ALA A 59 13.73 -10.73 9.14
N ALA A 60 12.56 -11.35 9.06
CA ALA A 60 11.51 -11.04 8.10
C ALA A 60 11.00 -9.60 8.26
N LYS A 61 10.79 -9.17 9.51
CA LYS A 61 10.41 -7.79 9.83
C LYS A 61 11.49 -6.80 9.38
N THR A 62 12.75 -7.08 9.69
CA THR A 62 13.88 -6.22 9.29
C THR A 62 13.97 -6.09 7.78
N ILE A 63 13.79 -7.18 7.03
CA ILE A 63 13.79 -7.17 5.56
C ILE A 63 12.58 -6.38 5.02
N GLY A 64 11.36 -6.69 5.49
CA GLY A 64 10.16 -6.02 5.01
C GLY A 64 10.12 -4.51 5.29
N GLU A 65 10.62 -4.09 6.46
CA GLU A 65 10.76 -2.68 6.80
C GLU A 65 11.86 -2.00 5.99
N SER A 66 13.03 -2.65 5.81
CA SER A 66 14.15 -2.07 5.07
C SER A 66 13.93 -1.95 3.57
N PHE A 67 13.22 -2.91 2.96
CA PHE A 67 12.97 -2.96 1.53
C PHE A 67 12.24 -1.72 0.99
N LEU A 68 11.36 -1.13 1.80
CA LEU A 68 10.47 -0.05 1.38
C LEU A 68 10.90 1.33 1.92
N GLN A 69 12.02 1.44 2.65
CA GLN A 69 12.41 2.54 3.56
C GLN A 69 12.31 3.98 3.04
N LYS A 70 12.21 4.23 1.73
CA LYS A 70 12.03 5.60 1.19
C LYS A 70 10.66 5.86 0.56
N ASN A 71 9.96 4.83 0.05
CA ASN A 71 8.82 5.03 -0.85
C ASN A 71 7.57 4.22 -0.46
N HIS A 72 7.47 3.67 0.76
CA HIS A 72 6.33 2.85 1.22
C HIS A 72 4.95 3.33 0.74
N THR A 73 4.65 4.62 0.91
CA THR A 73 3.35 5.21 0.53
C THR A 73 3.17 5.22 -0.99
N GLN A 74 4.19 5.66 -1.73
CA GLN A 74 4.18 5.66 -3.20
C GLN A 74 4.07 4.24 -3.74
N THR A 75 4.87 3.31 -3.25
CA THR A 75 4.83 1.89 -3.61
C THR A 75 3.45 1.29 -3.30
N GLY A 76 2.83 1.60 -2.16
CA GLY A 76 1.49 1.14 -1.85
C GLY A 76 0.42 1.64 -2.85
N VAL A 77 0.53 2.88 -3.32
CA VAL A 77 -0.36 3.40 -4.38
C VAL A 77 -0.08 2.71 -5.72
N MET A 78 1.19 2.49 -6.07
CA MET A 78 1.57 1.76 -7.29
C MET A 78 1.02 0.32 -7.29
N VAL A 79 1.09 -0.37 -6.16
CA VAL A 79 0.47 -1.70 -5.96
C VAL A 79 -1.04 -1.61 -6.14
N THR A 80 -1.68 -0.56 -5.62
CA THR A 80 -3.13 -0.36 -5.80
C THR A 80 -3.51 -0.20 -7.27
N ASN A 81 -2.71 0.53 -8.06
CA ASN A 81 -2.93 0.68 -9.50
C ASN A 81 -2.82 -0.65 -10.25
N ILE A 82 -1.84 -1.48 -9.90
CA ILE A 82 -1.65 -2.84 -10.46
C ILE A 82 -2.90 -3.69 -10.21
N VAL A 83 -3.41 -3.69 -8.98
CA VAL A 83 -4.62 -4.45 -8.60
C VAL A 83 -5.86 -3.87 -9.29
N HIS A 84 -6.03 -2.55 -9.30
CA HIS A 84 -7.18 -1.88 -9.91
C HIS A 84 -7.30 -2.17 -11.42
N HIS A 85 -6.18 -2.26 -12.11
CA HIS A 85 -6.14 -2.58 -13.54
C HIS A 85 -6.22 -4.08 -13.85
N ASN A 86 -6.46 -4.92 -12.84
CA ASN A 86 -6.53 -6.39 -12.96
C ASN A 86 -5.27 -6.98 -13.61
N ILE A 87 -4.10 -6.44 -13.26
CA ILE A 87 -2.81 -6.96 -13.73
C ILE A 87 -2.41 -8.20 -12.93
N ALA A 88 -2.54 -8.11 -11.60
CA ALA A 88 -2.23 -9.16 -10.65
C ALA A 88 -3.03 -8.94 -9.36
N THR A 89 -3.21 -9.99 -8.56
CA THR A 89 -3.85 -9.83 -7.24
C THR A 89 -2.90 -9.15 -6.26
N GLN A 90 -3.43 -8.61 -5.16
CA GLN A 90 -2.58 -8.03 -4.12
C GLN A 90 -1.62 -9.07 -3.54
N GLU A 91 -2.06 -10.32 -3.40
CA GLU A 91 -1.25 -11.42 -2.89
C GLU A 91 -0.08 -11.74 -3.83
N ASP A 92 -0.33 -11.82 -5.14
CA ASP A 92 0.72 -12.08 -6.12
C ASP A 92 1.81 -10.99 -6.11
N VAL A 93 1.39 -9.74 -5.99
CA VAL A 93 2.31 -8.60 -5.94
C VAL A 93 3.12 -8.63 -4.64
N ILE A 94 2.49 -8.96 -3.50
CA ILE A 94 3.22 -9.14 -2.23
C ILE A 94 4.21 -10.29 -2.34
N ALA A 95 3.83 -11.39 -2.97
CA ALA A 95 4.71 -12.54 -3.15
C ALA A 95 5.95 -12.17 -3.97
N TYR A 96 5.74 -11.48 -5.11
CA TYR A 96 6.83 -10.97 -5.94
C TYR A 96 7.74 -10.00 -5.17
N LEU A 97 7.17 -9.00 -4.50
CA LEU A 97 7.95 -8.03 -3.72
C LEU A 97 8.70 -8.68 -2.57
N SER A 98 8.14 -9.73 -1.97
CA SER A 98 8.82 -10.49 -0.91
C SER A 98 10.04 -11.22 -1.44
N ASP A 99 9.95 -11.80 -2.63
CA ASP A 99 11.10 -12.48 -3.26
C ASP A 99 12.20 -11.47 -3.61
N GLU A 100 11.83 -10.33 -4.21
CA GLU A 100 12.79 -9.26 -4.50
C GLU A 100 13.42 -8.70 -3.21
N ALA A 101 12.64 -8.56 -2.13
CA ALA A 101 13.15 -8.15 -0.82
C ALA A 101 14.13 -9.16 -0.21
N LEU A 102 13.82 -10.46 -0.30
CA LEU A 102 14.69 -11.53 0.19
C LEU A 102 16.05 -11.53 -0.52
N PHE A 103 16.05 -11.30 -1.83
CA PHE A 103 17.27 -11.21 -2.64
C PHE A 103 17.90 -9.81 -2.67
N ARG A 104 17.39 -8.86 -1.87
CA ARG A 104 17.87 -7.47 -1.77
C ARG A 104 17.92 -6.74 -3.12
N ARG A 105 16.98 -7.06 -4.02
CA ARG A 105 16.88 -6.44 -5.35
C ARG A 105 15.94 -5.25 -5.28
N SER A 106 16.37 -4.08 -5.76
CA SER A 106 15.47 -2.93 -5.87
C SER A 106 14.42 -3.18 -6.96
N THR A 107 13.16 -2.95 -6.64
CA THR A 107 12.05 -3.00 -7.61
C THR A 107 11.51 -1.60 -7.85
N ASP A 108 11.42 -1.20 -9.11
CA ASP A 108 10.76 0.03 -9.53
C ASP A 108 9.42 -0.30 -10.20
N LEU A 109 8.31 -0.11 -9.48
CA LEU A 109 6.96 -0.38 -10.02
C LEU A 109 6.47 0.71 -11.00
N SER A 110 7.25 1.77 -11.21
CA SER A 110 6.98 2.76 -12.26
C SER A 110 7.56 2.38 -13.62
N ASP A 111 8.54 1.48 -13.63
CA ASP A 111 9.18 1.01 -14.83
C ASP A 111 8.35 -0.09 -15.53
N TYR A 112 8.13 0.08 -16.83
CA TYR A 112 7.34 -0.85 -17.62
C TYR A 112 7.97 -2.24 -17.69
N ASP A 113 9.30 -2.31 -17.86
CA ASP A 113 10.01 -3.59 -17.98
C ASP A 113 9.97 -4.38 -16.67
N THR A 114 10.00 -3.67 -15.54
CA THR A 114 9.81 -4.25 -14.21
C THR A 114 8.40 -4.83 -14.04
N LEU A 115 7.35 -4.12 -14.49
CA LEU A 115 5.98 -4.64 -14.44
C LEU A 115 5.79 -5.85 -15.36
N VAL A 116 6.36 -5.83 -16.57
CA VAL A 116 6.34 -6.99 -17.48
C VAL A 116 7.00 -8.21 -16.84
N ARG A 117 8.17 -8.02 -16.22
CA ARG A 117 8.90 -9.09 -15.54
C ARG A 117 8.10 -9.68 -14.39
N MET A 118 7.50 -8.81 -13.56
CA MET A 118 6.64 -9.22 -12.46
C MET A 118 5.49 -10.10 -12.96
N VAL A 119 4.73 -9.65 -13.95
CA VAL A 119 3.59 -10.43 -14.47
C VAL A 119 4.03 -11.73 -15.14
N THR A 120 5.16 -11.71 -15.85
CA THR A 120 5.71 -12.92 -16.47
C THR A 120 6.08 -13.95 -15.40
N GLN A 121 6.66 -13.52 -14.27
CA GLN A 121 7.00 -14.40 -13.17
C GLN A 121 5.77 -14.96 -12.44
N ILE A 122 4.70 -14.15 -12.33
CA ILE A 122 3.44 -14.55 -11.67
C ILE A 122 2.65 -15.53 -12.54
N HIS A 123 2.38 -15.17 -13.80
CA HIS A 123 1.42 -15.90 -14.64
C HIS A 123 2.06 -17.03 -15.44
N GLN A 124 3.38 -17.08 -15.58
CA GLN A 124 4.15 -18.08 -16.37
C GLN A 124 3.71 -18.25 -17.84
N ASP A 125 2.72 -17.50 -18.29
CA ASP A 125 2.08 -17.55 -19.59
C ASP A 125 2.52 -16.39 -20.49
N LYS A 126 2.26 -16.56 -21.79
CA LYS A 126 2.54 -15.53 -22.80
C LYS A 126 1.61 -14.34 -22.60
N LEU A 127 2.20 -13.17 -22.35
CA LEU A 127 1.46 -11.91 -22.19
C LEU A 127 0.67 -11.56 -23.45
N SER A 128 -0.65 -11.35 -23.29
CA SER A 128 -1.51 -10.88 -24.37
C SER A 128 -1.22 -9.42 -24.72
N LYS A 129 -1.52 -9.02 -25.97
CA LYS A 129 -1.40 -7.61 -26.38
C LYS A 129 -2.22 -6.66 -25.49
N GLU A 130 -3.38 -7.13 -25.03
CA GLU A 130 -4.23 -6.38 -24.11
C GLU A 130 -3.55 -6.19 -22.75
N MET A 131 -2.93 -7.25 -22.20
CA MET A 131 -2.18 -7.16 -20.94
C MET A 131 -1.01 -6.19 -21.05
N LEU A 132 -0.25 -6.24 -22.15
CA LEU A 132 0.85 -5.31 -22.40
C LEU A 132 0.37 -3.85 -22.46
N ALA A 133 -0.76 -3.58 -23.11
CA ALA A 133 -1.34 -2.24 -23.14
C ALA A 133 -1.78 -1.76 -21.74
N ARG A 134 -2.35 -2.65 -20.92
CA ARG A 134 -2.70 -2.33 -19.53
C ARG A 134 -1.46 -2.07 -18.67
N LEU A 135 -0.40 -2.87 -18.84
CA LEU A 135 0.89 -2.68 -18.17
C LEU A 135 1.50 -1.33 -18.51
N GLN A 136 1.43 -0.91 -19.77
CA GLN A 136 1.93 0.40 -20.20
C GLN A 136 1.15 1.54 -19.55
N LYS A 137 -0.18 1.41 -19.44
CA LYS A 137 -1.01 2.39 -18.75
C LYS A 137 -0.67 2.47 -17.25
N VAL A 138 -0.46 1.34 -16.60
CA VAL A 138 -0.07 1.30 -15.18
C VAL A 138 1.32 1.90 -14.97
N ALA A 139 2.28 1.59 -15.83
CA ALA A 139 3.62 2.20 -15.78
C ALA A 139 3.53 3.73 -15.86
N GLN A 140 2.76 4.27 -16.80
CA GLN A 140 2.55 5.72 -16.94
C GLN A 140 1.89 6.35 -15.71
N GLN A 141 0.91 5.68 -15.09
CA GLN A 141 0.31 6.18 -13.84
C GLN A 141 1.30 6.14 -12.69
N ASN A 142 2.08 5.07 -12.58
CA ASN A 142 3.05 4.87 -11.52
C ASN A 142 4.24 5.84 -11.67
N SER A 143 4.65 6.19 -12.88
CA SER A 143 5.71 7.18 -13.11
C SER A 143 5.31 8.58 -12.63
N MET A 144 4.02 8.92 -12.59
CA MET A 144 3.53 10.18 -12.01
C MET A 144 3.58 10.19 -10.48
N ILE A 145 3.65 9.01 -9.84
CA ILE A 145 3.72 8.84 -8.39
C ILE A 145 5.18 8.80 -7.91
N ALA A 146 6.09 8.34 -8.78
CA ALA A 146 7.52 8.18 -8.49
C ALA A 146 8.32 9.50 -8.40
N VAL A 147 7.68 10.64 -8.72
CA VAL A 147 8.27 11.99 -8.70
C VAL A 147 8.40 12.53 -7.27
#